data_AF-A0A432XDJ2-F1
#
_entry.id   AF-A0A432XDJ2-F1
#
_cell.length_a   1.000
_cell.length_b   1.000
_cell.length_c   1.000
_cell.angle_alpha   90.00
_cell.angle_beta   90.00
_cell.angle_gamma   90.00
#
_symmetry.space_group_name_H-M   'P 1'
#
loop_
_entity.id
_entity.type
_entity.pdbx_description
1 polymer ?
#
loop_
_entity_poly.entity_id
_entity_poly.type
_entity_poly.pdbx_seq_one_letter_code
_entity_poly.pdbx_strand_id
1 'polypeptide(L)'
;MNFRVFLIVCLSSLPITVAAQSPAFTLQGNTIHDYQPSLEQASKQLAQLLAIEPSEIPHLQIVLNKTATENQNYQQNAPSEPLLILSEDLLEKKQRANETMASVVAHEACHLWLIELAKQRGLEQVKQGYLPSYGHSQFNDWFDEMVAVACEQGALAEQRRQADFSFIPLATYLTQMHPVYERMQAQIAAAVAAQKAKKSGGQSVVKLTVEDENFADFYRQSAYFAEFLMRQPEQISIDKWLHVAQEKDPEIIASKLGFENLAKFEQAFYQFIPW
;
A
#
# COMPACT_ATOMS: atom_id res chain seq x y z
N MET A 1 36.14 17.77 -46.94
CA MET A 1 35.25 18.33 -45.89
C MET A 1 34.24 17.27 -45.54
N ASN A 2 34.38 16.64 -44.37
CA ASN A 2 33.51 15.55 -43.93
C ASN A 2 32.32 16.14 -43.18
N PHE A 3 31.12 16.01 -43.73
CA PHE A 3 29.88 16.29 -43.02
C PHE A 3 29.65 15.18 -41.99
N ARG A 4 29.72 15.52 -40.70
CA ARG A 4 29.20 14.67 -39.63
C ARG A 4 27.71 14.97 -39.49
N VAL A 5 26.89 14.03 -39.94
CA VAL A 5 25.46 13.99 -39.63
C VAL A 5 25.34 13.61 -38.16
N PHE A 6 24.85 14.52 -37.32
CA PHE A 6 24.41 14.18 -35.97
C PHE A 6 23.06 13.49 -36.10
N LEU A 7 23.04 12.19 -35.88
CA LEU A 7 21.80 11.47 -35.61
C LEU A 7 21.36 11.90 -34.21
N ILE A 8 20.47 12.90 -34.13
CA ILE A 8 19.66 13.10 -32.94
C ILE A 8 18.73 11.89 -32.92
N VAL A 9 19.12 10.87 -32.16
CA VAL A 9 18.17 9.85 -31.71
C VAL A 9 17.27 10.59 -30.72
N CYS A 10 16.18 11.17 -31.23
CA CYS A 10 15.01 11.36 -30.41
C CYS A 10 14.65 9.95 -29.94
N LEU A 11 15.00 9.61 -28.71
CA LEU A 11 14.34 8.53 -28.00
C LEU A 11 12.88 8.95 -27.97
N SER A 12 12.12 8.45 -28.95
CA SER A 12 10.68 8.55 -28.94
C SER A 12 10.26 7.85 -27.66
N SER A 13 9.95 8.62 -26.63
CA SER A 13 9.10 8.17 -25.55
C SER A 13 7.88 7.59 -26.25
N LEU A 14 7.76 6.26 -26.24
CA LEU A 14 6.56 5.60 -26.73
C LEU A 14 5.38 6.33 -26.06
N PRO A 15 4.36 6.75 -26.83
CA PRO A 15 3.24 7.46 -26.23
C PRO A 15 2.65 6.55 -25.17
N ILE A 16 2.71 6.99 -23.92
CA ILE A 16 2.07 6.29 -22.82
C ILE A 16 0.58 6.41 -23.07
N THR A 17 -0.02 5.31 -23.53
CA THR A 17 -1.44 5.24 -23.84
C THR A 17 -2.23 5.14 -22.55
N VAL A 18 -3.33 5.89 -22.48
CA VAL A 18 -4.36 5.67 -21.45
C VAL A 18 -4.94 4.28 -21.70
N ALA A 19 -4.70 3.37 -20.77
CA ALA A 19 -5.18 2.00 -20.81
C ALA A 19 -6.59 1.88 -20.21
N ALA A 20 -6.91 2.67 -19.18
CA ALA A 20 -8.24 2.74 -18.58
C ALA A 20 -8.44 4.08 -17.85
N GLN A 21 -9.71 4.47 -17.62
CA GLN A 21 -10.05 5.67 -16.87
C GLN A 21 -11.35 5.48 -16.09
N SER A 22 -11.38 5.98 -14.86
CA SER A 22 -12.55 6.09 -14.00
C SER A 22 -12.52 7.45 -13.26
N PRO A 23 -13.56 7.81 -12.50
CA PRO A 23 -13.50 8.98 -11.62
C PRO A 23 -12.33 8.92 -10.61
N ALA A 24 -12.00 7.73 -10.09
CA ALA A 24 -10.99 7.54 -9.06
C ALA A 24 -9.55 7.38 -9.61
N PHE A 25 -9.37 7.04 -10.89
CA PHE A 25 -8.04 6.86 -11.46
C PHE A 25 -7.95 7.01 -12.98
N THR A 26 -6.75 7.33 -13.45
CA THR A 26 -6.34 7.16 -14.84
C THR A 26 -5.20 6.14 -14.88
N LEU A 27 -5.39 5.04 -15.61
CA LEU A 27 -4.37 4.02 -15.81
C LEU A 27 -3.65 4.26 -17.13
N GLN A 28 -2.33 4.32 -17.05
CA GLN A 28 -1.41 4.59 -18.14
C GLN A 28 -0.39 3.46 -18.22
N GLY A 29 -0.10 2.98 -19.43
CA GLY A 29 0.94 1.95 -19.61
C GLY A 29 0.63 0.96 -20.70
N ASN A 30 1.60 0.06 -20.92
CA ASN A 30 1.52 -0.98 -21.92
C ASN A 30 1.18 -2.29 -21.20
N THR A 31 -0.06 -2.40 -20.74
CA THR A 31 -0.50 -3.40 -19.77
C THR A 31 -0.82 -4.74 -20.45
N ILE A 32 -0.30 -5.84 -19.92
CA ILE A 32 -0.62 -7.20 -20.38
C ILE A 32 -1.86 -7.75 -19.62
N HIS A 33 -2.16 -7.18 -18.45
CA HIS A 33 -3.27 -7.58 -17.58
C HIS A 33 -4.40 -6.55 -17.56
N ASP A 34 -5.62 -7.02 -17.29
CA ASP A 34 -6.77 -6.15 -17.06
C ASP A 34 -6.82 -5.71 -15.58
N TYR A 35 -6.24 -4.55 -15.31
CA TYR A 35 -6.19 -3.94 -13.97
C TYR A 35 -7.45 -3.17 -13.60
N GLN A 36 -8.27 -2.78 -14.59
CA GLN A 36 -9.37 -1.86 -14.39
C GLN A 36 -10.43 -2.41 -13.42
N PRO A 37 -10.94 -3.66 -13.57
CA PRO A 37 -11.94 -4.19 -12.65
C PRO A 37 -11.44 -4.26 -11.19
N SER A 38 -10.15 -4.59 -11.01
CA SER A 38 -9.55 -4.69 -9.66
C SER A 38 -9.45 -3.31 -9.01
N LEU A 39 -9.01 -2.29 -9.75
CA LEU A 39 -8.92 -0.92 -9.26
C LEU A 39 -10.30 -0.30 -8.98
N GLU A 40 -11.29 -0.54 -9.85
CA GLU A 40 -12.67 -0.10 -9.62
C GLU A 40 -13.25 -0.74 -8.36
N GLN A 41 -13.04 -2.04 -8.16
CA GLN A 41 -13.51 -2.73 -6.97
C GLN A 41 -12.78 -2.26 -5.71
N ALA A 42 -11.47 -2.05 -5.77
CA ALA A 42 -10.67 -1.50 -4.67
C ALA A 42 -11.19 -0.13 -4.22
N SER A 43 -11.47 0.78 -5.16
CA SER A 43 -12.03 2.10 -4.84
C SER A 43 -13.39 2.02 -4.13
N LYS A 44 -14.25 1.05 -4.51
CA LYS A 44 -15.54 0.81 -3.86
C LYS A 44 -15.38 0.25 -2.45
N GLN A 45 -14.47 -0.69 -2.26
CA GLN A 45 -14.18 -1.27 -0.94
C GLN A 45 -13.60 -0.23 0.00
N LEU A 46 -12.68 0.61 -0.49
CA LEU A 46 -12.12 1.72 0.28
C LEU A 46 -13.23 2.68 0.73
N ALA A 47 -14.12 3.07 -0.19
CA ALA A 47 -15.25 3.93 0.12
C ALA A 47 -16.17 3.30 1.19
N GLN A 48 -16.46 2.00 1.06
CA GLN A 48 -17.28 1.27 2.03
C GLN A 48 -16.60 1.17 3.41
N LEU A 49 -15.31 0.85 3.46
CA LEU A 49 -14.54 0.71 4.71
C LEU A 49 -14.46 2.03 5.47
N LEU A 50 -14.23 3.13 4.74
CA LEU A 50 -14.09 4.48 5.33
C LEU A 50 -15.42 5.21 5.50
N ALA A 51 -16.54 4.57 5.11
CA ALA A 51 -17.89 5.13 5.14
C ALA A 51 -17.98 6.50 4.45
N ILE A 52 -17.44 6.59 3.23
CA ILE A 52 -17.47 7.78 2.37
C ILE A 52 -18.16 7.48 1.05
N GLU A 53 -18.60 8.52 0.34
CA GLU A 53 -19.12 8.36 -1.01
C GLU A 53 -17.99 8.05 -2.00
N PRO A 54 -18.20 7.19 -3.01
CA PRO A 54 -17.17 6.89 -4.02
C PRO A 54 -16.62 8.13 -4.75
N SER A 55 -17.41 9.21 -4.83
CA SER A 55 -17.00 10.50 -5.41
C SER A 55 -16.02 11.29 -4.54
N GLU A 56 -15.83 10.91 -3.27
CA GLU A 56 -14.84 11.50 -2.38
C GLU A 56 -13.44 10.88 -2.56
N ILE A 57 -13.33 9.75 -3.26
CA ILE A 57 -12.03 9.12 -3.54
C ILE A 57 -11.21 10.05 -4.45
N PRO A 58 -10.00 10.46 -4.04
CA PRO A 58 -9.14 11.32 -4.83
C PRO A 58 -8.75 10.66 -6.15
N HIS A 59 -8.67 11.47 -7.21
CA HIS A 59 -8.18 10.95 -8.49
C HIS A 59 -6.69 10.62 -8.41
N LEU A 60 -6.32 9.41 -8.85
CA LEU A 60 -4.94 8.93 -8.89
C LEU A 60 -4.47 8.66 -10.32
N GLN A 61 -3.32 9.19 -10.71
CA GLN A 61 -2.62 8.75 -11.92
C GLN A 61 -1.88 7.45 -11.58
N ILE A 62 -2.13 6.38 -12.33
CA ILE A 62 -1.45 5.09 -12.15
C ILE A 62 -0.69 4.77 -13.43
N VAL A 63 0.64 4.64 -13.31
CA VAL A 63 1.54 4.35 -14.42
C VAL A 63 2.18 3.00 -14.20
N LEU A 64 1.86 2.05 -15.08
CA LEU A 64 2.45 0.71 -15.10
C LEU A 64 3.42 0.62 -16.28
N ASN A 65 4.71 0.65 -15.98
CA ASN A 65 5.75 0.44 -16.97
C ASN A 65 6.23 -1.01 -16.96
N LYS A 66 6.95 -1.43 -17.99
CA LYS A 66 7.51 -2.79 -18.03
C LYS A 66 8.71 -2.91 -17.10
N THR A 67 9.50 -1.84 -16.97
CA THR A 67 10.78 -1.88 -16.26
C THR A 67 10.96 -0.75 -15.23
N ALA A 68 11.74 -1.03 -14.18
CA ALA A 68 12.09 -0.02 -13.17
C ALA A 68 12.84 1.19 -13.76
N THR A 69 13.58 1.01 -14.86
CA THR A 69 14.29 2.10 -15.56
C THR A 69 13.32 3.06 -16.24
N GLU A 70 12.20 2.56 -16.77
CA GLU A 70 11.15 3.41 -17.36
C GLU A 70 10.47 4.28 -16.29
N ASN A 71 10.28 3.77 -15.07
CA ASN A 71 9.75 4.55 -13.95
C ASN A 71 10.61 5.77 -13.61
N GLN A 72 11.94 5.61 -13.62
CA GLN A 72 12.87 6.70 -13.31
C GLN A 72 12.76 7.84 -14.34
N ASN A 73 12.59 7.51 -15.61
CA ASN A 73 12.43 8.49 -16.68
C ASN A 73 11.07 9.20 -16.60
N TYR A 74 10.01 8.51 -16.17
CA TYR A 74 8.70 9.11 -15.97
C TYR A 74 8.68 10.07 -14.78
N GLN A 75 9.29 9.71 -13.64
CA GLN A 75 9.35 10.57 -12.45
C GLN A 75 9.97 11.95 -12.72
N GLN A 76 10.95 12.03 -13.61
CA GLN A 76 11.59 13.30 -13.97
C GLN A 76 10.67 14.27 -14.71
N ASN A 77 9.56 13.77 -15.28
CA ASN A 77 8.59 14.52 -16.07
C ASN A 77 7.15 14.39 -15.53
N ALA A 78 7.01 13.90 -14.30
CA ALA A 78 5.71 13.55 -13.73
C ALA A 78 4.82 14.77 -13.51
N PRO A 79 3.49 14.64 -13.72
CA PRO A 79 2.54 15.71 -13.42
C PRO A 79 2.49 16.00 -11.91
N SER A 80 1.90 17.15 -11.54
CA SER A 80 1.71 17.57 -10.14
C SER A 80 0.57 16.83 -9.42
N GLU A 81 -0.03 15.82 -10.06
CA GLU A 81 -1.11 15.02 -9.50
C GLU A 81 -0.56 13.87 -8.64
N PRO A 82 -1.35 13.33 -7.70
CA PRO A 82 -1.00 12.10 -7.00
C PRO A 82 -0.73 10.99 -8.02
N LEU A 83 0.42 10.32 -7.87
CA LEU A 83 0.95 9.42 -8.89
C LEU A 83 1.50 8.14 -8.28
N LEU A 84 0.93 7.01 -8.70
CA LEU A 84 1.47 5.68 -8.47
C LEU A 84 2.28 5.25 -9.69
N ILE A 85 3.55 4.91 -9.51
CA ILE A 85 4.38 4.36 -10.58
C ILE A 85 4.90 2.99 -10.14
N LEU A 86 4.54 1.96 -10.88
CA LEU A 86 4.98 0.60 -10.64
C LEU A 86 5.62 0.02 -11.92
N SER A 87 6.48 -0.98 -11.76
CA SER A 87 7.03 -1.71 -12.91
C SER A 87 6.72 -3.21 -12.83
N GLU A 88 6.24 -3.77 -13.95
CA GLU A 88 5.88 -5.18 -14.06
C GLU A 88 7.07 -6.09 -13.74
N ASP A 89 8.29 -5.75 -14.17
CA ASP A 89 9.50 -6.57 -13.90
C ASP A 89 9.87 -6.71 -12.41
N LEU A 90 9.51 -5.74 -11.58
CA LEU A 90 9.70 -5.80 -10.14
C LEU A 90 8.61 -6.64 -9.47
N LEU A 91 7.41 -6.61 -10.05
CA LEU A 91 6.27 -7.34 -9.52
C LEU A 91 6.28 -8.82 -9.96
N GLU A 92 6.64 -9.13 -11.21
CA GLU A 92 6.70 -10.50 -11.77
C GLU A 92 7.77 -11.35 -11.09
N LYS A 93 8.88 -10.73 -10.67
CA LYS A 93 9.97 -11.42 -9.95
C LYS A 93 9.59 -11.86 -8.53
N LYS A 94 8.45 -11.41 -7.97
CA LYS A 94 7.95 -11.84 -6.65
C LYS A 94 7.13 -13.15 -6.65
N GLN A 95 7.09 -13.87 -7.78
CA GLN A 95 6.65 -15.28 -7.95
C GLN A 95 5.14 -15.64 -7.80
N ARG A 96 4.64 -16.23 -8.90
CA ARG A 96 3.53 -17.22 -9.09
C ARG A 96 2.11 -16.68 -9.33
N ALA A 97 1.66 -16.98 -10.56
CA ALA A 97 0.33 -16.89 -11.16
C ALA A 97 -0.25 -15.47 -11.33
N ASN A 98 -0.54 -15.13 -12.58
CA ASN A 98 -0.99 -13.86 -13.16
C ASN A 98 -2.20 -13.16 -12.49
N GLU A 99 -2.77 -13.72 -11.42
CA GLU A 99 -3.89 -13.17 -10.65
C GLU A 99 -3.43 -12.37 -9.41
N THR A 100 -2.16 -12.47 -9.03
CA THR A 100 -1.56 -11.72 -7.90
C THR A 100 -1.26 -10.26 -8.26
N MET A 101 -1.03 -9.97 -9.53
CA MET A 101 -0.52 -8.67 -9.99
C MET A 101 -1.51 -7.52 -9.82
N ALA A 102 -2.74 -7.72 -10.30
CA ALA A 102 -3.78 -6.69 -10.20
C ALA A 102 -4.19 -6.42 -8.75
N SER A 103 -4.13 -7.46 -7.91
CA SER A 103 -4.37 -7.36 -6.46
C SER A 103 -3.29 -6.53 -5.76
N VAL A 104 -2.01 -6.72 -6.12
CA VAL A 104 -0.91 -5.87 -5.61
C VAL A 104 -1.06 -4.42 -6.08
N VAL A 105 -1.40 -4.17 -7.35
CA VAL A 105 -1.62 -2.80 -7.82
C VAL A 105 -2.79 -2.13 -7.07
N ALA A 106 -3.87 -2.87 -6.80
CA ALA A 106 -5.00 -2.39 -5.99
C ALA A 106 -4.60 -2.08 -4.54
N HIS A 107 -3.79 -2.94 -3.92
CA HIS A 107 -3.24 -2.74 -2.58
C HIS A 107 -2.45 -1.42 -2.50
N GLU A 108 -1.47 -1.23 -3.41
CA GLU A 108 -0.63 -0.03 -3.45
C GLU A 108 -1.45 1.25 -3.77
N ALA A 109 -2.46 1.14 -4.63
CA ALA A 109 -3.36 2.25 -4.92
C ALA A 109 -4.16 2.69 -3.68
N CYS A 110 -4.59 1.75 -2.84
CA CYS A 110 -5.33 2.07 -1.62
C CYS A 110 -4.48 2.78 -0.56
N HIS A 111 -3.19 2.49 -0.43
CA HIS A 111 -2.30 3.31 0.39
C HIS A 111 -2.29 4.77 -0.07
N LEU A 112 -2.14 4.99 -1.38
CA LEU A 112 -2.08 6.35 -1.93
C LEU A 112 -3.42 7.09 -1.84
N TRP A 113 -4.54 6.42 -2.10
CA TRP A 113 -5.85 7.03 -1.88
C TRP A 113 -6.06 7.41 -0.41
N LEU A 114 -5.64 6.55 0.54
CA LEU A 114 -5.71 6.86 1.96
C LEU A 114 -4.87 8.08 2.33
N ILE A 115 -3.64 8.17 1.80
CA ILE A 115 -2.75 9.32 2.00
C ILE A 115 -3.40 10.61 1.48
N GLU A 116 -3.95 10.59 0.27
CA GLU A 116 -4.57 11.79 -0.32
C GLU A 116 -5.89 12.15 0.37
N LEU A 117 -6.67 11.18 0.84
CA LEU A 117 -7.85 11.41 1.68
C LEU A 117 -7.45 12.07 3.01
N ALA A 118 -6.43 11.55 3.69
CA ALA A 118 -5.90 12.13 4.92
C ALA A 118 -5.47 13.58 4.72
N LYS A 119 -4.77 13.86 3.61
CA LYS A 119 -4.37 15.21 3.21
C LYS A 119 -5.56 16.14 2.97
N GLN A 120 -6.61 15.68 2.29
CA GLN A 120 -7.85 16.46 2.13
C GLN A 120 -8.53 16.78 3.48
N ARG A 121 -8.29 15.95 4.51
CA ARG A 121 -8.75 16.18 5.89
C ARG A 121 -7.72 16.93 6.76
N GLY A 122 -6.66 17.49 6.16
CA GLY A 122 -5.66 18.32 6.82
C GLY A 122 -4.52 17.55 7.51
N LEU A 123 -4.42 16.24 7.30
CA LEU A 123 -3.30 15.43 7.77
C LEU A 123 -2.27 15.26 6.65
N GLU A 124 -1.23 16.09 6.70
CA GLU A 124 -0.16 16.07 5.71
C GLU A 124 0.87 14.95 5.97
N GLN A 125 1.49 14.45 4.90
CA GLN A 125 2.63 13.55 5.02
C GLN A 125 3.84 14.26 5.63
N VAL A 126 4.38 13.72 6.73
CA VAL A 126 5.61 14.19 7.35
C VAL A 126 6.79 13.39 6.81
N LYS A 127 7.76 14.06 6.19
CA LYS A 127 8.96 13.40 5.67
C LYS A 127 9.76 12.77 6.82
N GLN A 128 9.76 11.43 6.90
CA GLN A 128 10.55 10.67 7.86
C GLN A 128 11.98 10.38 7.35
N GLY A 129 12.77 11.44 7.14
CA GLY A 129 14.20 11.31 6.81
C GLY A 129 14.47 10.57 5.48
N TYR A 130 15.41 9.62 5.50
CA TYR A 130 15.87 8.86 4.31
C TYR A 130 15.10 7.56 4.07
N LEU A 131 14.20 7.18 4.98
CA LEU A 131 13.45 5.94 4.87
C LEU A 131 12.17 6.24 4.07
N PRO A 132 11.84 5.45 3.03
CA PRO A 132 10.52 5.52 2.43
C PRO A 132 9.50 5.19 3.51
N SER A 133 8.55 6.08 3.78
CA SER A 133 7.38 5.74 4.57
C SER A 133 6.54 4.78 3.74
N TYR A 134 6.36 3.56 4.23
CA TYR A 134 5.31 2.68 3.74
C TYR A 134 4.01 3.22 4.34
N GLY A 135 3.04 3.59 3.50
CA GLY A 135 1.83 4.24 4.00
C GLY A 135 1.95 5.70 4.45
N HIS A 136 0.93 6.12 5.20
CA HIS A 136 0.88 7.46 5.79
C HIS A 136 1.72 7.57 7.06
N SER A 137 2.69 8.49 7.09
CA SER A 137 3.70 8.68 8.15
C SER A 137 3.17 8.97 9.56
N GLN A 138 1.89 9.30 9.70
CA GLN A 138 1.25 9.59 10.99
C GLN A 138 0.31 8.45 11.44
N PHE A 139 0.06 7.45 10.60
CA PHE A 139 -0.79 6.31 10.96
C PHE A 139 0.07 5.16 11.49
N ASN A 140 -0.53 4.37 12.37
CA ASN A 140 0.05 3.10 12.75
C ASN A 140 -0.13 2.10 11.61
N ASP A 141 0.87 1.24 11.43
CA ASP A 141 0.98 0.33 10.29
C ASP A 141 -0.19 -0.67 10.20
N TRP A 142 -0.82 -1.03 11.32
CA TRP A 142 -2.01 -1.88 11.31
C TRP A 142 -3.15 -1.28 10.50
N PHE A 143 -3.37 0.04 10.59
CA PHE A 143 -4.49 0.69 9.93
C PHE A 143 -4.21 0.84 8.44
N ASP A 144 -2.99 1.25 8.11
CA ASP A 144 -2.54 1.44 6.74
C ASP A 144 -2.59 0.11 5.95
N GLU A 145 -2.05 -0.99 6.51
CA GLU A 145 -2.16 -2.31 5.89
C GLU A 145 -3.59 -2.87 5.91
N MET A 146 -4.36 -2.67 6.98
CA MET A 146 -5.76 -3.11 7.02
C MET A 146 -6.55 -2.50 5.86
N VAL A 147 -6.36 -1.20 5.61
CA VAL A 147 -7.00 -0.50 4.49
C VAL A 147 -6.54 -1.08 3.14
N ALA A 148 -5.24 -1.27 2.93
CA ALA A 148 -4.73 -1.77 1.67
C ALA A 148 -5.11 -3.23 1.41
N VAL A 149 -5.08 -4.09 2.44
CA VAL A 149 -5.51 -5.49 2.37
C VAL A 149 -7.02 -5.60 2.10
N ALA A 150 -7.84 -4.71 2.67
CA ALA A 150 -9.27 -4.69 2.39
C ALA A 150 -9.60 -4.44 0.92
N CYS A 151 -8.70 -3.76 0.18
CA CYS A 151 -8.80 -3.49 -1.25
C CYS A 151 -8.31 -4.61 -2.15
N GLU A 152 -7.64 -5.64 -1.60
CA GLU A 152 -7.15 -6.76 -2.38
C GLU A 152 -8.30 -7.61 -2.94
N GLN A 153 -8.06 -8.20 -4.10
CA GLN A 153 -9.01 -9.05 -4.81
C GLN A 153 -8.41 -10.36 -5.32
N GLY A 154 -9.31 -11.24 -5.77
CA GLY A 154 -8.97 -12.51 -6.42
C GLY A 154 -8.25 -13.49 -5.50
N ALA A 155 -7.43 -14.35 -6.10
CA ALA A 155 -6.77 -15.45 -5.42
C ALA A 155 -5.90 -14.99 -4.23
N LEU A 156 -5.27 -13.81 -4.29
CA LEU A 156 -4.46 -13.30 -3.18
C LEU A 156 -5.33 -12.99 -1.95
N ALA A 157 -6.44 -12.28 -2.16
CA ALA A 157 -7.36 -11.92 -1.08
C ALA A 157 -8.07 -13.16 -0.51
N GLU A 158 -8.42 -14.13 -1.37
CA GLU A 158 -8.94 -15.43 -0.95
C GLU A 158 -7.92 -16.21 -0.13
N GLN A 159 -6.66 -16.28 -0.58
CA GLN A 159 -5.59 -16.96 0.14
C GLN A 159 -5.40 -16.37 1.54
N ARG A 160 -5.45 -15.04 1.70
CA ARG A 160 -5.34 -14.42 3.03
C ARG A 160 -6.52 -14.74 3.95
N ARG A 161 -7.71 -14.95 3.38
CA ARG A 161 -8.93 -15.28 4.13
C ARG A 161 -9.13 -16.76 4.38
N GLN A 162 -8.50 -17.65 3.62
CA GLN A 162 -8.70 -19.10 3.76
C GLN A 162 -7.54 -19.80 4.45
N ALA A 163 -6.37 -19.16 4.54
CA ALA A 163 -5.21 -19.75 5.19
C ALA A 163 -5.25 -19.54 6.71
N ASP A 164 -4.94 -20.60 7.45
CA ASP A 164 -4.67 -20.53 8.88
C ASP A 164 -3.54 -19.54 9.19
N PHE A 165 -3.63 -18.89 10.35
CA PHE A 165 -2.61 -17.96 10.84
C PHE A 165 -2.48 -18.05 12.35
N SER A 166 -1.31 -17.67 12.86
CA SER A 166 -1.10 -17.51 14.29
C SER A 166 -1.70 -16.18 14.75
N PHE A 167 -2.66 -16.22 15.66
CA PHE A 167 -3.27 -15.01 16.18
C PHE A 167 -2.22 -14.11 16.86
N ILE A 168 -2.13 -12.86 16.39
CA ILE A 168 -1.30 -11.82 17.00
C ILE A 168 -2.18 -11.10 18.03
N PRO A 169 -1.84 -11.10 19.34
CA PRO A 169 -2.58 -10.36 20.35
C PRO A 169 -2.83 -8.91 19.92
N LEU A 170 -4.04 -8.38 20.14
CA LEU A 170 -4.39 -7.05 19.64
C LEU A 170 -3.51 -5.94 20.22
N ALA A 171 -3.07 -6.10 21.47
CA ALA A 171 -2.08 -5.21 22.07
C ALA A 171 -0.80 -5.08 21.19
N THR A 172 -0.34 -6.20 20.65
CA THR A 172 0.83 -6.27 19.77
C THR A 172 0.46 -5.80 18.36
N TYR A 173 -0.58 -6.36 17.76
CA TYR A 173 -1.01 -6.04 16.39
C TYR A 173 -1.24 -4.54 16.18
N LEU A 174 -1.88 -3.86 17.13
CA LEU A 174 -2.24 -2.44 17.03
C LEU A 174 -1.07 -1.46 17.24
N THR A 175 0.08 -1.94 17.69
CA THR A 175 1.24 -1.08 18.04
C THR A 175 2.53 -1.48 17.36
N GLN A 176 2.59 -2.70 16.81
CA GLN A 176 3.79 -3.18 16.16
C GLN A 176 4.06 -2.39 14.89
N MET A 177 5.34 -2.13 14.67
CA MET A 177 5.83 -1.66 13.39
C MET A 177 5.61 -2.74 12.33
N HIS A 178 5.40 -2.32 11.09
CA HIS A 178 5.22 -3.21 9.96
C HIS A 178 6.41 -4.18 9.89
N PRO A 179 6.18 -5.51 9.86
CA PRO A 179 7.27 -6.50 9.90
C PRO A 179 8.30 -6.35 8.78
N VAL A 180 7.92 -5.78 7.63
CA VAL A 180 8.86 -5.45 6.54
C VAL A 180 9.71 -4.22 6.89
N TYR A 181 9.13 -3.21 7.52
CA TYR A 181 9.83 -1.96 7.82
C TYR A 181 10.90 -2.17 8.90
N GLU A 182 10.62 -2.97 9.93
CA GLU A 182 11.62 -3.35 10.95
C GLU A 182 12.87 -3.96 10.28
N ARG A 183 12.67 -4.83 9.28
CA ARG A 183 13.75 -5.47 8.53
C ARG A 183 14.43 -4.53 7.53
N MET A 184 13.66 -3.70 6.83
CA MET A 184 14.19 -2.69 5.92
C MET A 184 15.03 -1.67 6.67
N GLN A 185 14.61 -1.24 7.86
CA GLN A 185 15.37 -0.32 8.69
C GLN A 185 16.70 -0.94 9.11
N ALA A 186 16.71 -2.22 9.48
CA ALA A 186 17.94 -2.95 9.79
C ALA A 186 18.87 -3.06 8.55
N GLN A 187 18.32 -3.37 7.37
CA GLN A 187 19.08 -3.50 6.13
C GLN A 187 19.60 -2.15 5.61
N ILE A 188 18.81 -1.09 5.68
CA ILE A 188 19.20 0.27 5.30
C ILE A 188 20.23 0.81 6.30
N ALA A 189 20.05 0.57 7.60
CA ALA A 189 21.06 0.92 8.61
C ALA A 189 22.39 0.19 8.35
N ALA A 190 22.34 -1.11 8.00
CA ALA A 190 23.51 -1.89 7.63
C ALA A 190 24.17 -1.38 6.33
N ALA A 191 23.38 -1.04 5.31
CA ALA A 191 23.86 -0.48 4.05
C ALA A 191 24.47 0.92 4.22
N VAL A 192 23.85 1.78 5.03
CA VAL A 192 24.37 3.12 5.38
C VAL A 192 25.66 3.00 6.19
N ALA A 193 25.73 2.07 7.14
CA ALA A 193 26.96 1.78 7.87
C ALA A 193 28.08 1.27 6.93
N ALA A 194 27.76 0.37 5.99
CA ALA A 194 28.69 -0.14 4.99
C ALA A 194 29.14 0.94 3.98
N GLN A 195 28.26 1.88 3.60
CA GLN A 195 28.60 3.02 2.74
C GLN A 195 29.50 4.03 3.46
N LYS A 196 29.20 4.35 4.73
CA LYS A 196 30.08 5.18 5.58
C LYS A 196 31.48 4.55 5.70
N ALA A 197 31.58 3.22 5.72
CA ALA A 197 32.84 2.51 5.73
C ALA A 197 33.58 2.49 4.37
N LYS A 198 32.88 2.64 3.23
CA LYS A 198 33.47 2.48 1.88
C LYS A 198 33.76 3.79 1.12
N LYS A 199 33.36 4.97 1.59
CA LYS A 199 33.57 6.27 0.90
C LYS A 199 33.14 6.29 -0.60
N SER A 200 32.26 5.38 -1.03
CA SER A 200 31.78 5.30 -2.40
C SER A 200 30.31 5.70 -2.46
N GLY A 201 30.03 6.88 -3.01
CA GLY A 201 28.69 7.49 -3.15
C GLY A 201 27.82 6.84 -4.23
N GLY A 202 27.65 5.51 -4.21
CA GLY A 202 26.73 4.79 -5.09
C GLY A 202 25.42 4.47 -4.38
N GLN A 203 24.28 4.83 -4.97
CA GLN A 203 22.95 4.45 -4.48
C GLN A 203 22.79 2.92 -4.51
N SER A 204 22.44 2.33 -3.37
CA SER A 204 22.17 0.89 -3.25
C SER A 204 20.68 0.65 -3.47
N VAL A 205 20.34 -0.22 -4.41
CA VAL A 205 19.00 -0.80 -4.53
C VAL A 205 18.95 -2.04 -3.65
N VAL A 206 18.24 -1.96 -2.53
CA VAL A 206 18.02 -3.12 -1.64
C VAL A 206 16.89 -3.95 -2.22
N LYS A 207 17.20 -5.16 -2.68
CA LYS A 207 16.20 -6.12 -3.19
C LYS A 207 15.65 -6.93 -2.01
N LEU A 208 14.35 -6.82 -1.76
CA LEU A 208 13.67 -7.57 -0.70
C LEU A 208 13.19 -8.91 -1.25
N THR A 209 13.66 -10.00 -0.65
CA THR A 209 13.01 -11.32 -0.68
C THR A 209 12.48 -11.57 0.72
N VAL A 210 11.17 -11.58 0.89
CA VAL A 210 10.51 -11.83 2.19
C VAL A 210 9.71 -13.12 2.03
N GLU A 211 10.28 -14.22 2.51
CA GLU A 211 9.56 -15.46 2.81
C GLU A 211 9.58 -15.60 4.33
N ASP A 212 8.56 -15.09 5.02
CA ASP A 212 8.44 -15.22 6.47
C ASP A 212 6.97 -15.39 6.88
N GLU A 213 6.71 -16.37 7.73
CA GLU A 213 5.36 -16.72 8.21
C GLU A 213 4.77 -15.61 9.10
N ASN A 214 5.59 -14.91 9.90
CA ASN A 214 5.13 -13.79 10.72
C ASN A 214 4.59 -12.61 9.88
N PHE A 215 5.15 -12.43 8.68
CA PHE A 215 4.64 -11.45 7.71
C PHE A 215 3.30 -11.89 7.15
N ALA A 216 3.17 -13.15 6.76
CA ALA A 216 1.90 -13.66 6.24
C ALA A 216 0.77 -13.53 7.27
N ASP A 217 1.05 -13.82 8.54
CA ASP A 217 0.07 -13.75 9.63
C ASP A 217 -0.42 -12.32 9.90
N PHE A 218 0.47 -11.31 9.83
CA PHE A 218 0.05 -9.92 9.97
C PHE A 218 -1.00 -9.51 8.93
N TYR A 219 -0.76 -9.85 7.66
CA TYR A 219 -1.68 -9.50 6.59
C TYR A 219 -2.98 -10.31 6.62
N ARG A 220 -2.91 -11.59 7.03
CA ARG A 220 -4.11 -12.43 7.22
C ARG A 220 -4.97 -11.85 8.34
N GLN A 221 -4.36 -11.48 9.47
CA GLN A 221 -5.06 -10.82 10.55
C GLN A 221 -5.64 -9.48 10.10
N SER A 222 -4.92 -8.67 9.32
CA SER A 222 -5.43 -7.42 8.73
C SER A 222 -6.66 -7.63 7.84
N ALA A 223 -6.69 -8.70 7.04
CA ALA A 223 -7.86 -9.04 6.22
C ALA A 223 -9.10 -9.32 7.10
N TYR A 224 -8.94 -10.15 8.13
CA TYR A 224 -10.03 -10.44 9.07
C TYR A 224 -10.43 -9.23 9.90
N PHE A 225 -9.47 -8.39 10.28
CA PHE A 225 -9.71 -7.20 11.09
C PHE A 225 -10.54 -6.16 10.33
N ALA A 226 -10.24 -5.95 9.04
CA ALA A 226 -11.05 -5.12 8.15
C ALA A 226 -12.51 -5.61 8.10
N GLU A 227 -12.72 -6.92 7.86
CA GLU A 227 -14.07 -7.49 7.82
C GLU A 227 -14.81 -7.39 9.15
N PHE A 228 -14.10 -7.63 10.26
CA PHE A 228 -14.66 -7.52 11.60
C PHE A 228 -15.20 -6.11 11.86
N LEU A 229 -14.41 -5.10 11.51
CA LEU A 229 -14.77 -3.69 11.71
C LEU A 229 -15.89 -3.24 10.77
N MET A 230 -15.89 -3.69 9.51
CA MET A 230 -16.97 -3.40 8.55
C MET A 230 -18.31 -4.03 8.91
N ARG A 231 -18.32 -5.09 9.73
CA ARG A 231 -19.53 -5.77 10.21
C ARG A 231 -20.04 -5.23 11.55
N GLN A 232 -19.37 -4.26 12.15
CA GLN A 232 -19.88 -3.60 13.34
C GLN A 232 -21.16 -2.81 13.00
N PRO A 233 -22.13 -2.72 13.93
CA PRO A 233 -23.42 -2.07 13.67
C PRO A 233 -23.28 -0.55 13.44
N GLU A 234 -22.25 0.07 14.00
CA GLU A 234 -21.93 1.48 13.79
C GLU A 234 -20.80 1.58 12.76
N GLN A 235 -21.06 2.24 11.63
CA GLN A 235 -20.01 2.57 10.68
C GLN A 235 -19.11 3.65 11.24
N ILE A 236 -17.79 3.45 11.12
CA ILE A 236 -16.78 4.40 11.56
C ILE A 236 -16.55 5.38 10.40
N SER A 237 -16.84 6.66 10.64
CA SER A 237 -16.58 7.71 9.65
C SER A 237 -15.09 7.87 9.40
N ILE A 238 -14.73 8.36 8.21
CA ILE A 238 -13.33 8.64 7.88
C ILE A 238 -12.63 9.51 8.94
N ASP A 239 -13.26 10.57 9.44
CA ASP A 239 -12.63 11.44 10.45
C ASP A 239 -12.32 10.67 11.74
N LYS A 240 -13.22 9.77 12.16
CA LYS A 240 -13.00 8.90 13.32
C LYS A 240 -11.87 7.90 13.03
N TRP A 241 -11.82 7.32 11.83
CA TRP A 241 -10.71 6.45 11.41
C TRP A 241 -9.37 7.16 11.49
N LEU A 242 -9.25 8.37 10.90
CA LEU A 242 -8.00 9.13 10.89
C LEU A 242 -7.52 9.45 12.31
N HIS A 243 -8.45 9.70 13.25
CA HIS A 243 -8.11 9.89 14.66
C HIS A 243 -7.73 8.60 15.38
N VAL A 244 -8.36 7.46 15.08
CA VAL A 244 -8.01 6.16 15.66
C VAL A 244 -6.65 5.68 15.14
N ALA A 245 -6.39 5.87 13.86
CA ALA A 245 -5.17 5.45 13.19
C ALA A 245 -3.89 6.09 13.77
N GLN A 246 -4.01 7.24 14.43
CA GLN A 246 -2.90 7.94 15.07
C GLN A 246 -2.67 7.53 16.54
N GLU A 247 -3.61 6.81 17.16
CA GLU A 247 -3.52 6.43 18.57
C GLU A 247 -2.49 5.33 18.81
N LYS A 248 -1.73 5.45 19.89
CA LYS A 248 -0.67 4.49 20.23
C LYS A 248 -1.03 3.55 21.38
N ASP A 249 -2.11 3.87 22.09
CA ASP A 249 -2.59 3.08 23.21
C ASP A 249 -3.74 2.16 22.75
N PRO A 250 -3.55 0.84 22.75
CA PRO A 250 -4.58 -0.13 22.38
C PRO A 250 -5.89 0.01 23.17
N GLU A 251 -5.83 0.46 24.43
CA GLU A 251 -7.05 0.68 25.24
C GLU A 251 -7.86 1.86 24.70
N ILE A 252 -7.17 2.94 24.29
CA ILE A 252 -7.81 4.10 23.66
C ILE A 252 -8.37 3.72 22.29
N ILE A 253 -7.64 2.93 21.50
CA ILE A 253 -8.12 2.40 20.21
C ILE A 253 -9.42 1.61 20.43
N ALA A 254 -9.42 0.65 21.36
CA ALA A 254 -10.60 -0.16 21.66
C ALA A 254 -11.80 0.71 22.07
N SER A 255 -11.57 1.68 22.97
CA SER A 255 -12.62 2.61 23.42
C SER A 255 -13.18 3.46 22.27
N LYS A 256 -12.32 4.03 21.43
CA LYS A 256 -12.76 4.81 20.26
C LYS A 256 -13.52 3.96 19.24
N LEU A 257 -13.20 2.67 19.13
CA LEU A 257 -13.92 1.72 18.29
C LEU A 257 -15.21 1.19 18.93
N GLY A 258 -15.59 1.68 20.12
CA GLY A 258 -16.85 1.36 20.78
C GLY A 258 -16.80 0.14 21.70
N PHE A 259 -15.61 -0.37 22.01
CA PHE A 259 -15.43 -1.47 22.94
C PHE A 259 -15.16 -0.97 24.36
N GLU A 260 -15.57 -1.74 25.37
CA GLU A 260 -15.39 -1.38 26.78
C GLU A 260 -13.91 -1.25 27.18
N ASN A 261 -13.07 -2.15 26.67
CA ASN A 261 -11.63 -2.22 26.88
C ASN A 261 -11.00 -3.15 25.83
N LEU A 262 -9.67 -3.18 25.79
CA LEU A 262 -8.89 -4.01 24.88
C LEU A 262 -9.22 -5.50 24.99
N ALA A 263 -9.44 -6.01 26.21
CA ALA A 263 -9.76 -7.43 26.40
C ALA A 263 -11.10 -7.82 25.78
N LYS A 264 -12.12 -6.97 25.88
CA LYS A 264 -13.41 -7.18 25.20
C LYS A 264 -13.30 -7.04 23.70
N PHE A 265 -12.47 -6.12 23.22
CA PHE A 265 -12.19 -5.97 21.80
C PHE A 265 -11.51 -7.20 21.20
N GLU A 266 -10.46 -7.69 21.86
CA GLU A 266 -9.73 -8.89 21.46
C GLU A 266 -10.62 -10.12 21.51
N GLN A 267 -11.41 -10.29 22.57
CA GLN A 267 -12.36 -11.40 22.67
C GLN A 267 -13.36 -11.39 21.51
N ALA A 268 -13.95 -10.23 21.20
CA ALA A 268 -14.93 -10.10 20.12
C ALA A 268 -14.29 -10.39 18.74
N PHE A 269 -13.08 -9.88 18.50
CA PHE A 269 -12.36 -10.14 17.26
C PHE A 269 -11.95 -11.62 17.14
N TYR A 270 -11.43 -12.22 18.20
CA TYR A 270 -11.04 -13.63 18.20
C TYR A 270 -12.22 -14.56 17.93
N GLN A 271 -13.41 -14.23 18.45
CA GLN A 271 -14.66 -14.96 18.19
C GLN A 271 -15.21 -14.77 16.78
N PHE A 272 -14.82 -13.70 16.08
CA PHE A 272 -15.23 -13.43 14.71
C PHE A 272 -14.49 -14.32 13.69
N ILE A 273 -13.25 -14.69 13.98
CA ILE A 273 -12.41 -15.48 13.08
C ILE A 273 -12.93 -16.93 13.00
N PRO A 274 -13.09 -17.51 11.79
CA PRO A 274 -13.54 -18.89 11.60
C PRO A 274 -12.36 -19.88 11.77
N TRP A 275 -11.99 -20.17 13.03
CA TRP A 275 -10.99 -21.19 13.38
C TRP A 275 -11.43 -22.62 13.04
#